data_AF-A0A923AWI6-F1
#
_entry.id   AF-A0A923AWI6-F1
#
_cell.length_a   1.000
_cell.length_b   1.000
_cell.length_c   1.000
_cell.angle_alpha   90.00
_cell.angle_beta   90.00
_cell.angle_gamma   90.00
#
_symmetry.space_group_name_H-M   'P 1'
#
loop_
_entity.id
_entity.type
_entity.pdbx_description
1 polymer ?
#
loop_
_entity_poly.entity_id
_entity_poly.type
_entity_poly.pdbx_seq_one_letter_code
_entity_poly.pdbx_strand_id
1 'polypeptide(L)'
;MQVTSLQSREVDTVVGVRILNGADNEIQLNRFNNRQGYIVVESGERIYISPPAGNTRLAIQPGQSMEGELVFLGRLPQSSSAVLVLNENSQTDNRYTRTPGFRIDLPLASLGSAASEGAS
;
A
#
# COMPACT_ATOMS: atom_id res chain seq x y z
N MET A 1 3.40 0.89 -9.71
CA MET A 1 2.33 0.45 -8.79
C MET A 1 1.20 1.46 -8.87
N GLN A 2 -0.03 1.01 -8.74
CA GLN A 2 -1.25 1.84 -8.76
C GLN A 2 -2.13 1.46 -7.57
N VAL A 3 -2.80 2.44 -6.98
CA VAL A 3 -3.86 2.21 -5.98
C VAL A 3 -5.17 2.05 -6.74
N THR A 4 -5.87 0.95 -6.51
CA THR A 4 -7.14 0.63 -7.17
C THR A 4 -8.34 0.96 -6.29
N SER A 5 -8.19 0.83 -4.96
CA SER A 5 -9.24 1.12 -3.99
C SER A 5 -8.64 1.55 -2.66
N LEU A 6 -9.40 2.31 -1.89
CA LEU A 6 -9.02 2.77 -0.56
C LEU A 6 -10.26 2.81 0.33
N GLN A 7 -10.24 2.03 1.41
CA GLN A 7 -11.34 1.92 2.36
C GLN A 7 -10.80 2.04 3.78
N SER A 8 -11.14 3.13 4.46
CA SER A 8 -10.83 3.31 5.88
C SER A 8 -12.01 2.83 6.71
N ARG A 9 -11.79 1.86 7.59
CA ARG A 9 -12.79 1.30 8.51
C ARG A 9 -12.48 1.73 9.94
N GLU A 10 -13.24 1.23 10.90
CA GLU A 10 -13.12 1.65 12.28
C GLU A 10 -11.87 1.10 12.98
N VAL A 11 -11.46 -0.11 12.60
CA VAL A 11 -10.35 -0.84 13.23
C VAL A 11 -9.21 -1.16 12.26
N ASP A 12 -9.45 -1.00 10.96
CA ASP A 12 -8.51 -1.33 9.90
C ASP A 12 -8.68 -0.41 8.69
N THR A 13 -7.64 -0.29 7.88
CA THR A 13 -7.69 0.41 6.60
C THR A 13 -7.27 -0.55 5.50
N VAL A 14 -8.08 -0.72 4.47
CA VAL A 14 -7.81 -1.60 3.33
C VAL A 14 -7.43 -0.75 2.13
N VAL A 15 -6.28 -1.03 1.53
CA VAL A 15 -5.80 -0.39 0.30
C VAL A 15 -5.69 -1.44 -0.79
N GLY A 16 -6.57 -1.37 -1.78
CA GLY A 16 -6.46 -2.16 -3.00
C GLY A 16 -5.30 -1.62 -3.83
N VAL A 17 -4.37 -2.50 -4.20
CA VAL A 17 -3.18 -2.14 -4.97
C VAL A 17 -2.98 -3.08 -6.15
N ARG A 18 -2.49 -2.50 -7.23
CA ARG A 18 -2.06 -3.20 -8.44
C ARG A 18 -0.59 -2.90 -8.69
N ILE A 19 0.25 -3.93 -8.64
CA ILE A 19 1.68 -3.81 -8.89
C ILE A 19 2.02 -4.59 -10.16
N LEU A 20 2.63 -3.90 -11.11
CA LEU A 20 3.22 -4.51 -12.30
C LEU A 20 4.72 -4.65 -12.07
N ASN A 21 5.23 -5.88 -12.18
CA ASN A 21 6.67 -6.11 -12.20
C ASN A 21 7.19 -6.09 -13.63
N GLY A 22 7.75 -4.95 -14.05
CA GLY A 22 8.42 -4.81 -15.34
C GLY A 22 9.91 -5.19 -15.32
N ALA A 23 10.45 -5.64 -14.19
CA ALA A 23 11.84 -6.05 -14.08
C ALA A 23 12.03 -7.51 -14.53
N ASP A 24 13.26 -7.86 -14.93
CA ASP A 24 13.67 -9.23 -15.30
C ASP A 24 13.79 -10.17 -14.08
N ASN A 25 13.58 -9.65 -12.86
CA ASN A 25 13.72 -10.39 -11.62
C ASN A 25 12.44 -10.29 -10.77
N GLU A 26 12.21 -11.28 -9.91
CA GLU A 26 11.16 -11.21 -8.90
C GLU A 26 11.39 -10.03 -7.95
N ILE A 27 10.32 -9.25 -7.73
CA ILE A 27 10.29 -8.18 -6.73
C ILE A 27 9.50 -8.64 -5.51
N GLN A 28 9.99 -8.29 -4.33
CA GLN A 28 9.37 -8.55 -3.04
C GLN A 28 9.12 -7.21 -2.34
N LEU A 29 7.86 -6.93 -2.04
CA LEU A 29 7.47 -5.65 -1.43
C LEU A 29 7.48 -5.69 0.10
N ASN A 30 7.69 -6.87 0.69
CA ASN A 30 7.70 -7.08 2.14
C ASN A 30 8.68 -8.21 2.52
N ARG A 31 9.99 -7.99 2.30
CA ARG A 31 11.02 -9.03 2.44
C ARG A 31 11.29 -9.44 3.88
N PHE A 32 11.29 -8.50 4.83
CA PHE A 32 11.80 -8.75 6.18
C PHE A 32 10.75 -8.67 7.29
N ASN A 33 9.75 -7.78 7.21
CA ASN A 33 8.70 -7.69 8.21
C ASN A 33 7.64 -6.64 7.85
N ASN A 34 6.42 -6.82 8.37
CA ASN A 34 5.30 -5.88 8.24
C ASN A 34 5.56 -4.48 8.87
N ARG A 35 6.72 -4.28 9.51
CA ARG A 35 7.17 -2.96 9.99
C ARG A 35 7.74 -2.07 8.89
N GLN A 36 8.05 -2.60 7.71
CA GLN A 36 8.60 -1.83 6.59
C GLN A 36 7.53 -1.28 5.64
N GLY A 37 6.25 -1.62 5.89
CA GLY A 37 5.10 -1.09 5.19
C GLY A 37 4.23 -0.29 6.15
N TYR A 38 4.02 0.99 5.88
CA TYR A 38 3.16 1.83 6.69
C TYR A 38 2.55 2.94 5.85
N ILE A 39 1.42 3.47 6.30
CA ILE A 39 0.86 4.71 5.77
C ILE A 39 1.21 5.80 6.75
N VAL A 40 1.77 6.90 6.25
CA VAL A 40 2.03 8.12 7.02
C VAL A 40 1.12 9.23 6.52
N VAL A 41 0.42 9.89 7.44
CA VAL A 41 -0.39 11.07 7.10
C VAL A 41 0.41 12.36 7.31
N GLU A 42 -0.11 13.47 6.80
CA GLU A 42 0.42 14.82 7.00
C GLU A 42 0.76 15.13 8.47
N SER A 43 -0.08 14.71 9.41
CA SER A 43 0.14 14.91 10.86
C SER A 43 1.34 14.13 11.41
N GLY A 44 1.97 13.26 10.61
CA GLY A 44 3.07 12.38 11.03
C GLY A 44 2.61 11.08 11.69
N GLU A 45 1.31 10.88 11.86
CA GLU A 45 0.74 9.63 12.36
C GLU A 45 0.96 8.50 11.35
N ARG A 46 1.31 7.31 11.86
CA ARG A 46 1.69 6.15 11.06
C ARG A 46 0.83 4.95 11.44
N ILE A 47 0.17 4.36 10.45
CA ILE A 47 -0.50 3.07 10.61
C ILE A 47 0.30 1.99 9.89
N TYR A 48 0.52 0.87 10.57
CA TYR A 48 1.38 -0.20 10.06
C TYR A 48 0.56 -1.23 9.28
N ILE A 49 1.17 -1.77 8.23
CA ILE A 49 0.53 -2.85 7.47
C ILE A 49 0.41 -4.10 8.34
N SER A 50 -0.73 -4.75 8.26
CA SER A 50 -0.97 -6.11 8.74
C SER A 50 -0.55 -7.09 7.64
N PRO A 51 0.14 -8.20 7.98
CA PRO A 51 0.54 -9.19 6.98
C PRO A 51 -0.67 -9.67 6.17
N PRO A 52 -0.69 -9.51 4.85
CA PRO A 52 -1.77 -10.06 4.04
C PRO A 52 -1.71 -11.59 4.07
N ALA A 53 -2.83 -12.22 4.42
CA ALA A 53 -2.90 -13.68 4.63
C ALA A 53 -2.58 -14.50 3.36
N GLY A 54 -2.83 -13.96 2.17
CA GLY A 54 -2.62 -14.65 0.90
C GLY A 54 -1.22 -14.51 0.30
N ASN A 55 -0.45 -13.47 0.65
CA ASN A 55 0.89 -13.26 0.09
C ASN A 55 1.77 -12.41 1.01
N THR A 56 2.25 -13.01 2.09
CA THR A 56 2.94 -12.33 3.20
C THR A 56 4.19 -11.56 2.77
N ARG A 57 4.84 -11.99 1.67
CA ARG A 57 6.06 -11.35 1.12
C ARG A 57 5.77 -10.37 -0.02
N LEU A 58 4.53 -10.33 -0.51
CA LEU A 58 4.13 -9.56 -1.69
C LEU A 58 5.13 -9.77 -2.84
N ALA A 59 5.38 -11.05 -3.15
CA ALA A 59 6.31 -11.46 -4.18
C ALA A 59 5.62 -11.45 -5.55
N ILE A 60 6.26 -10.82 -6.53
CA ILE A 60 5.72 -10.63 -7.89
C ILE A 60 6.76 -11.11 -8.88
N GLN A 61 6.41 -12.11 -9.68
CA GLN A 61 7.28 -12.67 -10.72
C GLN A 61 7.56 -11.66 -11.85
N PRO A 62 8.69 -11.77 -12.56
CA PRO A 62 9.03 -10.87 -13.66
C PRO A 62 7.96 -10.92 -14.77
N GLY A 63 7.58 -9.75 -15.29
CA GLY A 63 6.54 -9.62 -16.30
C GLY A 63 5.11 -9.91 -15.82
N GLN A 64 4.92 -10.17 -14.53
CA GLN A 64 3.59 -10.42 -13.94
C GLN A 64 3.03 -9.18 -13.25
N SER A 65 1.71 -9.11 -13.21
CA SER A 65 0.99 -8.18 -12.35
C SER A 65 0.43 -8.90 -11.14
N MET A 66 0.49 -8.25 -9.98
CA MET A 66 -0.18 -8.69 -8.77
C MET A 66 -1.23 -7.65 -8.38
N GLU A 67 -2.43 -8.14 -8.09
CA GLU A 67 -3.49 -7.37 -7.46
C GLU A 67 -3.76 -7.96 -6.09
N GLY A 68 -3.91 -7.09 -5.10
CA GLY A 68 -4.17 -7.51 -3.74
C GLY A 68 -4.57 -6.35 -2.85
N GLU A 69 -4.95 -6.69 -1.63
CA GLU A 69 -5.42 -5.76 -0.62
C GLU A 69 -4.40 -5.68 0.51
N LEU A 70 -3.92 -4.48 0.80
CA LEU A 70 -3.06 -4.19 1.93
C LEU A 70 -3.93 -3.73 3.09
N VAL A 71 -4.00 -4.55 4.13
CA VAL A 71 -4.73 -4.21 5.35
C VAL A 71 -3.78 -3.53 6.32
N PHE A 72 -4.16 -2.40 6.89
CA PHE A 72 -3.41 -1.66 7.90
C PHE A 72 -4.16 -1.73 9.22
N LEU A 73 -3.42 -1.94 10.30
CA LEU A 73 -4.00 -1.99 11.64
C LEU A 73 -4.25 -0.56 12.10
N GLY A 74 -5.53 -0.19 12.21
CA GLY A 74 -5.98 1.15 12.56
C GLY A 74 -6.78 1.84 11.46
N ARG A 75 -7.67 2.73 11.89
CA ARG A 75 -8.36 3.67 11.02
C ARG A 75 -7.37 4.69 10.48
N LEU A 76 -7.45 4.99 9.18
CA LEU A 76 -6.73 6.11 8.61
C LEU A 76 -7.30 7.42 9.15
N PRO A 77 -6.51 8.26 9.85
CA PRO A 77 -6.99 9.51 10.39
C PRO A 77 -7.45 10.43 9.26
N GLN A 78 -8.44 11.29 9.55
CA GLN A 78 -8.85 12.33 8.60
C GLN A 78 -7.64 13.24 8.35
N SER A 79 -7.17 13.26 7.11
CA SER A 79 -6.02 14.05 6.68
C SER A 79 -6.24 14.47 5.25
N SER A 80 -5.61 15.58 4.85
CA SER A 80 -5.64 16.04 3.46
C SER A 80 -4.70 15.22 2.57
N SER A 81 -3.65 14.65 3.16
CA SER A 81 -2.65 13.83 2.47
C SER A 81 -2.26 12.62 3.31
N ALA A 82 -2.11 11.47 2.64
CA ALA A 82 -1.50 10.28 3.20
C ALA A 82 -0.59 9.65 2.14
N VAL A 83 0.49 9.05 2.60
CA VAL A 83 1.49 8.43 1.75
C VAL A 83 1.70 7.01 2.23
N LEU A 84 1.45 6.07 1.33
CA LEU A 84 1.82 4.67 1.51
C LEU A 84 3.32 4.53 1.24
N VAL A 85 4.04 4.02 2.23
CA VAL A 85 5.45 3.69 2.13
C VAL A 85 5.61 2.19 2.27
N LEU A 86 6.26 1.55 1.28
CA LEU A 86 6.68 0.16 1.33
C LEU A 86 8.19 0.08 1.12
N ASN A 87 8.84 -0.84 1.84
CA ASN A 87 10.30 -1.03 1.77
C ASN A 87 11.07 0.28 2.04
N GLU A 88 10.76 1.00 3.13
CA GLU A 88 11.29 2.34 3.49
C GLU A 88 12.83 2.51 3.39
N ASN A 89 13.61 1.44 3.34
CA ASN A 89 15.08 1.48 3.26
C ASN A 89 15.66 0.91 1.96
N SER A 90 14.82 0.64 0.96
CA SER A 90 15.31 0.06 -0.29
C SER A 90 15.48 1.10 -1.39
N GLN A 91 16.53 0.93 -2.19
CA GLN A 91 16.81 1.76 -3.36
C GLN A 91 15.63 1.72 -4.35
N THR A 92 15.03 2.88 -4.63
CA THR A 92 13.99 3.06 -5.67
C THR A 92 14.56 2.94 -7.09
N ASP A 93 15.82 3.33 -7.30
CA ASP A 93 16.40 3.50 -8.64
C ASP A 93 17.22 2.30 -9.15
N ASN A 94 17.35 1.25 -8.36
CA ASN A 94 18.18 0.11 -8.74
C ASN A 94 17.37 -0.98 -9.43
N ARG A 95 17.42 -1.07 -10.76
CA ARG A 95 16.74 -2.11 -11.56
C ARG A 95 17.12 -3.57 -11.20
N TYR A 96 18.25 -3.75 -10.51
CA TYR A 96 18.71 -5.06 -10.03
C TYR A 96 18.24 -5.37 -8.60
N THR A 97 17.55 -4.43 -7.92
CA THR A 97 17.03 -4.66 -6.57
C THR A 97 15.81 -5.57 -6.64
N ARG A 98 15.80 -6.58 -5.76
CA ARG A 98 14.64 -7.45 -5.56
C ARG A 98 13.62 -6.83 -4.61
N THR A 99 13.91 -5.66 -4.04
CA THR A 99 13.03 -4.95 -3.10
C THR A 99 13.02 -3.49 -3.49
N PRO A 100 12.21 -3.03 -4.44
CA PRO A 100 12.13 -1.60 -4.73
C PRO A 100 11.42 -0.89 -3.56
N GLY A 101 11.87 0.32 -3.23
CA GLY A 101 11.13 1.23 -2.36
C GLY A 101 9.94 1.81 -3.11
N PHE A 102 8.74 1.81 -2.49
CA PHE A 102 7.56 2.45 -3.05
C PHE A 102 7.04 3.52 -2.11
N ARG A 103 6.75 4.69 -2.68
CA ARG A 103 6.15 5.82 -1.98
C ARG A 103 5.06 6.40 -2.86
N ILE A 104 3.81 6.24 -2.43
CA ILE A 104 2.64 6.54 -3.24
C ILE A 104 1.67 7.36 -2.42
N ASP A 105 1.25 8.49 -2.97
CA ASP A 105 0.15 9.27 -2.42
C ASP A 105 -1.16 8.47 -2.50
N LEU A 106 -1.87 8.42 -1.38
CA LEU A 106 -3.18 7.79 -1.30
C LEU A 106 -4.25 8.80 -1.70
N PRO A 107 -5.18 8.43 -2.60
CA PRO A 107 -6.25 9.32 -3.04
C PRO A 107 -7.34 9.42 -1.95
N LEU A 108 -7.10 10.22 -0.91
CA LEU A 108 -8.02 10.38 0.24
C LEU A 108 -9.38 10.97 -0.14
N ALA A 109 -9.48 11.67 -1.29
CA ALA A 109 -10.75 12.15 -1.82
C ALA A 109 -11.76 11.01 -2.08
N SER A 110 -11.28 9.80 -2.38
CA SER A 110 -12.13 8.61 -2.57
C SER A 110 -12.76 8.11 -1.26
N LEU A 111 -12.13 8.35 -0.10
CA LEU A 111 -12.67 8.00 1.21
C LEU A 111 -13.87 8.86 1.60
N GLY A 112 -13.91 10.11 1.12
CA GLY A 112 -15.02 11.04 1.36
C GLY A 112 -16.24 10.77 0.48
N SER A 113 -16.13 9.91 -0.53
CA SER A 113 -17.17 9.71 -1.55
C SER A 113 -18.05 8.48 -1.31
N ALA A 114 -17.74 7.63 -0.33
CA ALA A 114 -18.56 6.46 0.01
C ALA A 114 -19.77 6.77 0.93
N ALA A 115 -19.99 8.04 1.27
CA ALA A 115 -21.07 8.47 2.18
C ALA A 115 -22.25 9.17 1.47
N SER A 116 -22.29 9.23 0.14
CA SER A 116 -23.40 9.89 -0.56
C SER A 116 -23.76 9.23 -1.89
N GLU A 117 -24.12 7.94 -1.86
CA GLU A 117 -24.88 7.33 -2.96
C GLU A 117 -25.94 6.40 -2.35
N GLY A 118 -26.92 7.01 -1.68
CA GLY A 118 -27.95 6.30 -0.92
C GLY A 118 -28.97 7.22 -0.26
N ALA A 119 -29.53 8.18 -1.01
CA ALA A 119 -30.75 8.95 -0.72
C ALA A 119 -30.92 9.95 -1.87
N SER A 120 -32.01 10.06 -2.63
CA SER A 120 -33.36 9.50 -2.57
C SER A 120 -33.94 9.48 -3.98
#